data_AF-A0A9E2V1P3-F1
#
_entry.id   AF-A0A9E2V1P3-F1
#
_cell.length_a   1.000
_cell.length_b   1.000
_cell.length_c   1.000
_cell.angle_alpha   90.00
_cell.angle_beta   90.00
_cell.angle_gamma   90.00
#
_symmetry.space_group_name_H-M   'P 1'
#
loop_
_entity.id
_entity.type
_entity.pdbx_description
1 polymer ?
#
loop_
_entity_poly.entity_id
_entity_poly.type
_entity_poly.pdbx_seq_one_letter_code
_entity_poly.pdbx_strand_id
1 'polypeptide(L)'
;GPDYPLHFLRFFPKYKLDRLPPTPISILTRFRELAIKEGVRYVYVGNVPNHEGNNTYCHNCSKLLIERQGYFLPAYNLTGNKCKFCGAEIPGVWN
;
A
#
# COMPACT_ATOMS: atom_id res chain seq x y z
N GLY A 1 -3.10 16.00 -1.69
CA GLY A 1 -1.77 16.10 -2.34
C GLY A 1 -1.18 14.71 -2.59
N PRO A 2 -0.04 14.60 -3.29
CA PRO A 2 0.57 13.31 -3.67
C PRO A 2 0.99 12.44 -2.47
N ASP A 3 1.21 13.06 -1.32
CA ASP A 3 1.66 12.44 -0.07
C ASP A 3 0.54 11.84 0.78
N TYR A 4 -0.72 12.06 0.41
CA TYR A 4 -1.86 11.49 1.12
C TYR A 4 -2.10 10.06 0.64
N PRO A 5 -2.21 9.07 1.55
CA PRO A 5 -2.35 7.69 1.15
C PRO A 5 -3.74 7.42 0.56
N LEU A 6 -3.77 6.60 -0.49
CA LEU A 6 -5.00 6.07 -1.07
C LEU A 6 -5.09 4.57 -0.76
N HIS A 7 -6.28 4.11 -0.35
CA HIS A 7 -6.52 2.72 -0.03
C HIS A 7 -7.62 2.14 -0.92
N PHE A 8 -7.29 1.09 -1.66
CA PHE A 8 -8.27 0.22 -2.33
C PHE A 8 -8.50 -1.02 -1.47
N LEU A 9 -9.67 -1.11 -0.85
CA LEU A 9 -10.05 -2.27 -0.04
C LEU A 9 -10.77 -3.30 -0.90
N ARG A 10 -10.30 -4.55 -0.88
CA ARG A 10 -11.00 -5.64 -1.57
C ARG A 10 -12.35 -5.88 -0.91
N PHE A 11 -13.40 -5.81 -1.71
CA PHE A 11 -14.76 -6.18 -1.31
C PHE A 11 -14.89 -7.71 -1.26
N PHE A 12 -15.58 -8.18 -0.22
CA PHE A 12 -16.00 -9.56 -0.06
C PHE A 12 -17.51 -9.60 0.21
N PRO A 13 -18.28 -10.38 -0.56
CA PRO A 13 -19.70 -10.58 -0.26
C PRO A 13 -19.86 -11.20 1.13
N LYS A 14 -20.69 -10.57 1.97
CA LYS A 14 -20.98 -10.98 3.34
C LYS A 14 -22.44 -10.66 3.68
N TYR A 15 -22.98 -11.39 4.65
CA TYR A 15 -24.34 -11.24 5.16
C TYR A 15 -25.39 -11.38 4.05
N LYS A 16 -26.20 -10.34 3.79
CA LYS A 16 -27.32 -10.37 2.84
C LYS A 16 -26.91 -10.14 1.38
N LEU A 17 -25.64 -9.83 1.10
CA LEU A 17 -25.13 -9.59 -0.25
C LEU A 17 -24.19 -10.74 -0.64
N ASP A 18 -24.76 -11.84 -1.08
CA ASP A 18 -24.10 -13.12 -1.43
C ASP A 18 -24.06 -13.41 -2.93
N ARG A 19 -24.84 -12.69 -3.74
CA ARG A 19 -24.95 -12.86 -5.19
C ARG A 19 -23.82 -12.26 -6.04
N LEU A 20 -22.88 -11.53 -5.44
CA LEU A 20 -21.78 -10.87 -6.15
C LEU A 20 -20.46 -11.55 -5.83
N PRO A 21 -19.54 -11.72 -6.79
CA PRO A 21 -18.20 -12.20 -6.49
C PRO A 21 -17.40 -11.15 -5.70
N PRO A 22 -16.36 -11.54 -4.94
CA PRO A 22 -15.40 -10.58 -4.40
C PRO A 22 -14.72 -9.81 -5.53
N THR A 23 -14.27 -8.58 -5.26
CA THR A 23 -13.52 -7.81 -6.27
C THR A 23 -12.28 -8.60 -6.70
N PRO A 24 -12.06 -8.79 -8.02
CA PRO A 24 -10.86 -9.45 -8.52
C PRO A 24 -9.59 -8.69 -8.10
N ILE A 25 -8.56 -9.43 -7.67
CA ILE A 25 -7.29 -8.84 -7.24
C ILE A 25 -6.65 -8.06 -8.39
N SER A 26 -6.72 -8.59 -9.63
CA SER A 26 -6.17 -7.94 -10.83
C SER A 26 -6.72 -6.53 -11.07
N ILE A 27 -7.99 -6.27 -10.75
CA ILE A 27 -8.59 -4.94 -10.85
C ILE A 27 -7.98 -3.99 -9.82
N LEU A 28 -7.77 -4.46 -8.59
CA LEU A 28 -7.13 -3.68 -7.54
C LEU A 28 -5.66 -3.36 -7.88
N THR A 29 -4.93 -4.35 -8.41
CA THR A 29 -3.54 -4.17 -8.89
C THR A 29 -3.49 -3.11 -9.99
N ARG A 30 -4.37 -3.20 -11.00
CA ARG A 30 -4.47 -2.21 -12.07
C ARG A 30 -4.79 -0.81 -11.55
N PHE A 31 -5.73 -0.68 -10.60
CA PHE A 31 -6.09 0.62 -10.03
C PHE A 31 -4.96 1.21 -9.20
N ARG A 32 -4.20 0.38 -8.47
CA ARG A 32 -2.98 0.81 -7.79
C ARG A 32 -1.96 1.39 -8.77
N GLU A 33 -1.68 0.68 -9.85
CA GLU A 33 -0.74 1.14 -10.88
C GLU A 33 -1.18 2.47 -11.51
N LEU A 34 -2.47 2.61 -11.83
CA LEU A 34 -3.02 3.85 -12.38
C LEU A 34 -2.88 5.02 -11.40
N ALA A 35 -3.28 4.84 -10.14
CA ALA A 35 -3.17 5.90 -9.14
C ALA A 35 -1.71 6.36 -8.91
N ILE A 36 -0.76 5.43 -8.95
CA ILE A 36 0.68 5.75 -8.88
C ILE A 36 1.10 6.57 -10.12
N LYS A 37 0.65 6.19 -11.32
CA LYS A 37 0.93 6.94 -12.56
C LYS A 37 0.34 8.35 -12.54
N GLU A 38 -0.81 8.54 -11.91
CA GLU A 38 -1.43 9.86 -11.69
C GLU A 38 -0.76 10.67 -10.56
N GLY A 39 0.33 10.18 -9.97
CA GLY A 39 1.15 10.91 -9.02
C GLY A 39 0.83 10.67 -7.54
N VAL A 40 -0.04 9.70 -7.22
CA VAL A 40 -0.27 9.29 -5.83
C VAL A 40 0.89 8.42 -5.37
N ARG A 41 1.66 8.89 -4.38
CA ARG A 41 2.92 8.24 -3.97
C ARG A 41 2.70 6.99 -3.13
N TYR A 42 1.58 6.93 -2.41
CA TYR A 42 1.28 5.88 -1.43
C TYR A 42 -0.08 5.28 -1.72
N VAL A 43 -0.09 4.18 -2.49
CA VAL A 43 -1.32 3.49 -2.87
C VAL A 43 -1.29 2.07 -2.34
N TYR A 44 -2.25 1.77 -1.47
CA TYR A 44 -2.35 0.50 -0.78
C TYR A 44 -3.52 -0.32 -1.30
N VAL A 45 -3.32 -1.64 -1.34
CA VAL A 45 -4.37 -2.63 -1.62
C VAL A 45 -4.60 -3.40 -0.34
N GLY A 46 -5.78 -3.28 0.28
CA GLY A 46 -6.12 -3.94 1.54
C GLY A 46 -7.04 -5.15 1.35
N ASN A 47 -7.19 -5.95 2.41
CA ASN A 47 -7.94 -7.23 2.42
C ASN A 47 -7.46 -8.24 1.36
N VAL A 48 -6.19 -8.14 0.98
CA VAL A 48 -5.49 -9.13 0.14
C VAL A 48 -4.22 -9.49 0.90
N PRO A 49 -4.24 -10.55 1.73
CA PRO A 49 -3.07 -10.96 2.50
C PRO A 49 -1.86 -11.22 1.60
N ASN A 50 -0.68 -10.80 2.05
CA ASN A 50 0.61 -10.98 1.37
C ASN A 50 0.69 -10.34 -0.02
N HIS A 51 -0.15 -9.37 -0.31
CA HIS A 51 -0.08 -8.62 -1.57
C HIS A 51 0.98 -7.53 -1.44
N GLU A 52 1.82 -7.33 -2.46
CA GLU A 52 2.85 -6.29 -2.46
C GLU A 52 2.29 -4.88 -2.19
N GLY A 53 1.06 -4.60 -2.64
CA GLY A 53 0.33 -3.38 -2.32
C GLY A 53 -0.04 -3.19 -0.84
N ASN A 54 0.24 -4.13 0.06
CA ASN A 54 0.17 -3.91 1.52
C ASN A 54 1.41 -3.13 2.03
N ASN A 55 2.51 -3.20 1.29
CA ASN A 55 3.81 -2.70 1.70
C ASN A 55 3.95 -1.20 1.40
N THR A 56 4.84 -0.54 2.14
CA THR A 56 5.25 0.85 1.85
C THR A 56 6.56 0.83 1.08
N TYR A 57 6.60 1.56 -0.03
CA TYR A 57 7.80 1.75 -0.84
C TYR A 57 8.22 3.22 -0.82
N CYS A 58 9.50 3.48 -1.02
CA CYS A 58 10.01 4.85 -1.13
C CYS A 58 9.53 5.48 -2.44
N HIS A 59 8.89 6.65 -2.38
CA HIS A 59 8.44 7.35 -3.57
C HIS A 59 9.59 7.87 -4.46
N ASN A 60 10.81 7.97 -3.90
CA ASN A 60 11.98 8.48 -4.61
C ASN A 60 12.83 7.37 -5.24
N CYS A 61 13.12 6.29 -4.49
CA CYS A 61 14.01 5.21 -4.96
C CYS A 61 13.32 3.85 -5.16
N SER A 62 12.00 3.78 -4.96
CA SER A 62 11.16 2.58 -5.14
C SER A 62 11.51 1.36 -4.27
N LYS A 63 12.51 1.45 -3.38
CA LYS A 63 12.88 0.36 -2.46
C LYS A 63 11.82 0.13 -1.39
N LEU A 64 11.68 -1.13 -0.96
CA LEU A 64 10.79 -1.56 0.10
C LEU A 64 11.19 -0.92 1.44
N LEU A 65 10.30 -0.10 1.99
CA LEU A 65 10.50 0.55 3.29
C LEU A 65 9.89 -0.28 4.41
N ILE A 66 8.63 -0.68 4.25
CA ILE A 66 7.90 -1.44 5.27
C ILE A 66 7.22 -2.61 4.61
N GLU A 67 7.62 -3.82 4.97
CA GLU A 67 6.90 -5.02 4.62
C GLU A 67 5.79 -5.27 5.66
N ARG A 68 4.59 -5.62 5.21
CA ARG A 68 3.45 -5.92 6.09
C ARG A 68 2.90 -7.30 5.82
N GLN A 69 2.87 -8.11 6.86
CA GLN A 69 2.22 -9.42 6.88
C GLN A 69 1.24 -9.43 8.06
N GLY A 70 0.02 -8.94 7.83
CA GLY A 70 -0.93 -8.66 8.89
C GLY A 70 -0.37 -7.63 9.87
N TYR A 71 -0.24 -8.00 11.15
CA TYR A 71 0.35 -7.16 12.19
C TYR A 71 1.87 -7.28 12.29
N PHE A 72 2.47 -8.25 11.59
CA PHE A 72 3.91 -8.44 11.61
C PHE A 72 4.59 -7.56 10.55
N LEU A 73 5.74 -7.00 10.91
CA LEU A 73 6.55 -6.13 10.06
C LEU A 73 7.93 -6.77 9.80
N PRO A 74 8.04 -7.72 8.83
CA PRO A 74 9.30 -8.41 8.56
C PRO A 74 10.47 -7.48 8.21
N ALA A 75 10.17 -6.34 7.58
CA ALA A 75 11.17 -5.35 7.20
C ALA A 75 10.73 -3.95 7.59
N TYR A 76 11.64 -3.19 8.18
CA TYR A 76 11.47 -1.78 8.55
C TYR A 76 12.74 -1.00 8.22
N ASN A 77 12.75 -0.35 7.05
CA ASN A 77 13.90 0.32 6.45
C ASN A 77 13.77 1.86 6.49
N LEU A 78 13.24 2.37 7.59
CA LEU A 78 13.20 3.80 7.90
C LEU A 78 14.24 4.14 8.97
N THR A 79 14.78 5.36 8.89
CA THR A 79 15.61 5.97 9.94
C THR A 79 14.92 7.26 10.36
N GLY A 80 14.21 7.23 11.49
CA GLY A 80 13.20 8.24 11.81
C GLY A 80 12.11 8.25 10.73
N ASN A 81 11.88 9.40 10.10
CA ASN A 81 10.94 9.54 8.98
C ASN A 81 11.62 9.47 7.60
N LYS A 82 12.87 9.01 7.49
CA LYS A 82 13.62 9.01 6.22
C LYS A 82 13.85 7.61 5.68
N CYS A 83 13.84 7.48 4.36
CA CYS A 83 14.27 6.26 3.67
C CYS A 83 15.72 5.94 4.00
N LYS A 84 15.98 4.73 4.54
CA LYS A 84 17.35 4.27 4.86
C LYS A 84 18.28 4.20 3.63
N PHE A 85 17.73 4.13 2.42
CA PHE A 85 18.51 3.91 1.20
C PHE A 85 18.84 5.18 0.40
N CYS A 86 17.98 6.20 0.43
CA CYS A 86 18.19 7.42 -0.35
C CYS A 86 17.98 8.72 0.46
N GLY A 87 17.64 8.62 1.74
CA GLY A 87 17.45 9.77 2.61
C GLY A 87 16.17 10.57 2.39
N ALA A 88 15.35 10.23 1.38
CA ALA A 88 14.08 10.90 1.12
C ALA A 88 13.18 10.85 2.36
N GLU A 89 12.59 12.00 2.71
CA GLU A 89 11.64 12.12 3.79
C GLU A 89 10.31 11.48 3.41
N ILE A 90 9.77 10.66 4.29
CA ILE A 90 8.54 9.90 4.09
C ILE A 90 7.46 10.56 4.95
N PRO A 91 6.39 11.10 4.34
CA PRO A 91 5.30 11.73 5.07
C PRO A 91 4.59 10.71 5.98
N GLY A 92 4.15 11.18 7.14
CA GLY A 92 3.48 10.35 8.14
C GLY A 92 3.98 10.62 9.55
N VAL A 93 3.53 9.79 10.48
CA VAL A 93 3.87 9.83 11.90
C VAL A 93 4.67 8.55 12.20
N TRP A 94 5.89 8.71 12.72
CA TRP A 94 6.93 7.65 12.79
C TRP A 94 7.58 7.51 14.17
N ASN A 95 6.89 7.92 15.22
CA ASN A 95 7.36 7.94 16.61
C ASN A 95 7.11 6.63 17.36
#